data_AF-A0A241VX10-F1
#
_entry.id   AF-A0A241VX10-F1
#
_cell.length_a   1.000
_cell.length_b   1.000
_cell.length_c   1.000
_cell.angle_alpha   90.00
_cell.angle_beta   90.00
_cell.angle_gamma   90.00
#
_symmetry.space_group_name_H-M   'P 1'
#
loop_
_entity.id
_entity.type
_entity.pdbx_description
1 polymer ?
#
loop_
_entity_poly.entity_id
_entity_poly.type
_entity_poly.pdbx_seq_one_letter_code
_entity_poly.pdbx_strand_id
1 'polypeptide(L)'
;MEPVSTGSLTAFLKFYGAALAVTLAIALVATVVIMMRFPRSPQEWAVGLICTIVSSLGGGAFIIVRWGLHEWVTDIWGMIALGGFFFVCGLPGWAIVRWTFNFIDRQEGKTIVEVIKEVKKARKDIQGE
;
A
#
# COMPACT_ATOMS: atom_id res chain seq x y z
N MET A 1 -31.90 7.20 41.35
CA MET A 1 -31.75 6.31 40.19
C MET A 1 -30.95 7.08 39.15
N GLU A 2 -29.66 6.80 39.02
CA GLU A 2 -28.84 7.43 37.98
C GLU A 2 -29.09 6.72 36.64
N PRO A 3 -29.07 7.42 35.50
CA PRO A 3 -29.48 6.83 34.23
C PRO A 3 -28.37 5.88 33.75
N VAL A 4 -28.57 4.57 33.99
CA VAL A 4 -27.75 3.48 33.44
C VAL A 4 -27.79 3.44 31.89
N SER A 5 -28.66 4.24 31.28
CA SER A 5 -28.87 4.32 29.83
C SER A 5 -27.93 5.28 29.09
N THR A 6 -27.31 6.25 29.77
CA THR A 6 -26.54 7.29 29.05
C THR A 6 -25.12 6.80 28.71
N GLY A 7 -24.53 5.93 29.53
CA GLY A 7 -23.18 5.40 29.28
C GLY A 7 -23.12 4.35 28.16
N SER A 8 -24.12 3.46 28.07
CA SER A 8 -24.18 2.37 27.09
C SER A 8 -24.47 2.88 25.68
N LEU A 9 -25.44 3.79 25.52
CA LEU A 9 -25.78 4.37 24.21
C LEU A 9 -24.64 5.22 23.63
N THR A 10 -23.94 5.98 24.48
CA THR A 10 -22.80 6.82 24.08
C THR A 10 -21.58 5.98 23.70
N ALA A 11 -21.31 4.89 24.43
CA ALA A 11 -20.26 3.93 24.07
C ALA A 11 -20.58 3.20 22.76
N PHE A 12 -21.84 2.82 22.55
CA PHE A 12 -22.30 2.16 21.33
C PHE A 12 -22.20 3.07 20.10
N LEU A 13 -22.61 4.34 20.21
CA LEU A 13 -22.46 5.35 19.16
C LEU A 13 -20.98 5.67 18.85
N LYS A 14 -20.13 5.71 19.87
CA LYS A 14 -18.68 5.92 19.68
C LYS A 14 -18.02 4.73 18.98
N PHE A 15 -18.40 3.50 19.31
CA PHE A 15 -17.92 2.30 18.62
C PHE A 15 -18.41 2.24 17.17
N TYR A 16 -19.71 2.48 16.92
CA TYR A 16 -20.25 2.52 15.56
C TYR A 16 -19.67 3.68 14.75
N GLY A 17 -19.50 4.85 15.34
CA GLY A 17 -18.88 6.02 14.72
C GLY A 17 -17.41 5.79 14.38
N ALA A 18 -16.64 5.18 15.29
CA ALA A 18 -15.25 4.80 15.04
C ALA A 18 -15.15 3.71 13.97
N ALA A 19 -16.01 2.68 14.01
CA ALA A 19 -16.05 1.62 13.01
C ALA A 19 -16.42 2.16 11.62
N LEU A 20 -17.39 3.07 11.54
CA LEU A 20 -17.75 3.78 10.30
C LEU A 20 -16.59 4.63 9.78
N ALA A 21 -15.93 5.40 10.65
CA ALA A 21 -14.79 6.23 10.27
C ALA A 21 -13.61 5.40 9.76
N VAL A 22 -13.30 4.27 10.42
CA VAL A 22 -12.25 3.34 9.97
C VAL A 22 -12.63 2.71 8.64
N THR A 23 -13.88 2.28 8.46
CA THR A 23 -14.35 1.70 7.21
C THR A 23 -14.32 2.73 6.07
N LEU A 24 -14.71 3.97 6.33
CA LEU A 24 -14.60 5.09 5.40
C LEU A 24 -13.15 5.41 5.05
N ALA A 25 -12.24 5.40 6.02
CA ALA A 25 -10.82 5.63 5.78
C ALA A 25 -10.23 4.52 4.89
N ILE A 26 -10.54 3.26 5.16
CA ILE A 26 -10.12 2.11 4.33
C ILE A 26 -10.74 2.20 2.93
N ALA A 27 -12.02 2.55 2.82
CA ALA A 27 -12.72 2.69 1.55
C ALA A 27 -12.15 3.84 0.71
N LEU A 28 -11.81 4.98 1.33
CA LEU A 28 -11.18 6.12 0.66
C LEU A 28 -9.77 5.77 0.20
N VAL A 29 -8.99 5.07 1.03
CA VAL A 29 -7.66 4.58 0.66
C VAL A 29 -7.73 3.60 -0.51
N ALA A 30 -8.63 2.62 -0.44
CA ALA A 30 -8.86 1.67 -1.53
C ALA A 30 -9.32 2.38 -2.80
N THR A 31 -10.18 3.38 -2.67
CA THR A 31 -10.67 4.21 -3.78
C THR A 31 -9.55 5.04 -4.39
N VAL A 32 -8.66 5.63 -3.59
CA VAL A 32 -7.48 6.35 -4.09
C VAL A 32 -6.56 5.41 -4.87
N VAL A 33 -6.29 4.20 -4.35
CA VAL A 33 -5.48 3.19 -5.05
C VAL A 33 -6.13 2.78 -6.38
N ILE A 34 -7.45 2.61 -6.41
CA ILE A 34 -8.21 2.27 -7.61
C ILE A 34 -8.26 3.43 -8.61
N MET A 35 -8.46 4.67 -8.14
CA MET A 35 -8.55 5.86 -8.98
C MET A 35 -7.21 6.31 -9.56
N MET A 36 -6.08 5.98 -8.91
CA MET A 36 -4.75 6.36 -9.42
C MET A 36 -4.29 5.57 -10.65
N ARG A 37 -4.89 4.41 -10.99
CA ARG A 37 -4.54 3.67 -12.23
C ARG A 37 -5.72 2.87 -12.77
N PHE A 38 -6.19 3.23 -13.98
CA PHE A 38 -6.96 2.30 -14.81
C PHE A 38 -6.13 1.02 -15.09
N PRO A 39 -6.64 -0.18 -14.76
CA PRO A 39 -5.92 -1.43 -15.00
C PRO A 39 -5.84 -1.71 -16.51
N ARG A 40 -4.62 -1.92 -17.03
CA ARG A 40 -4.42 -2.33 -18.43
C ARG A 40 -4.85 -3.77 -18.66
N SER A 41 -4.56 -4.63 -17.69
CA SER A 41 -5.05 -6.01 -17.65
C SER A 41 -5.46 -6.41 -16.23
N PRO A 42 -6.44 -7.32 -16.08
CA PRO A 42 -6.85 -7.83 -14.76
C PRO A 42 -5.75 -8.63 -14.06
N GLN A 43 -4.82 -9.23 -14.82
CA GLN A 43 -3.68 -9.97 -14.28
C GLN A 43 -2.63 -9.02 -13.66
N GLU A 44 -2.25 -7.95 -14.36
CA GLU A 44 -1.36 -6.92 -13.79
C GLU A 44 -1.95 -6.30 -12.53
N TRP A 45 -3.27 -6.10 -12.52
CA TRP A 45 -3.97 -5.57 -11.36
C TRP A 45 -3.87 -6.51 -10.16
N ALA A 46 -4.13 -7.81 -10.36
CA ALA A 46 -4.01 -8.81 -9.31
C ALA A 46 -2.57 -8.90 -8.77
N VAL A 47 -1.56 -8.91 -9.64
CA VAL A 47 -0.15 -8.96 -9.24
C VAL A 47 0.24 -7.68 -8.48
N GLY A 48 -0.20 -6.51 -8.94
CA GLY A 48 0.02 -5.24 -8.25
C GLY A 48 -0.57 -5.24 -6.84
N LEU A 49 -1.79 -5.76 -6.67
CA LEU A 49 -2.42 -5.86 -5.35
C LEU A 49 -1.73 -6.85 -4.43
N ILE A 50 -1.40 -8.05 -4.91
CA ILE A 50 -0.70 -9.07 -4.12
C ILE A 50 0.66 -8.52 -3.66
N CYS A 51 1.41 -7.88 -4.55
CA CYS A 51 2.66 -7.22 -4.22
C CYS A 51 2.48 -6.14 -3.13
N THR A 52 1.44 -5.31 -3.25
CA THR A 52 1.14 -4.26 -2.27
C THR A 52 0.92 -4.86 -0.89
N ILE A 53 0.15 -5.97 -0.81
CA ILE A 53 -0.10 -6.69 0.44
C ILE A 53 1.19 -7.27 1.00
N VAL A 54 2.00 -7.94 0.18
CA VAL A 54 3.27 -8.56 0.61
C VAL A 54 4.26 -7.50 1.10
N SER A 55 4.41 -6.39 0.36
CA SER A 55 5.28 -5.26 0.72
C SER A 55 4.79 -4.55 1.98
N SER A 56 3.47 -4.41 2.12
CA SER A 56 2.83 -3.86 3.32
C SER A 56 3.15 -4.71 4.55
N LEU A 57 2.87 -6.01 4.50
CA LEU A 57 3.10 -6.94 5.60
C LEU A 57 4.58 -7.07 5.95
N GLY A 58 5.44 -7.31 4.95
CA GLY A 58 6.87 -7.48 5.15
C GLY A 58 7.54 -6.20 5.64
N GLY A 59 7.28 -5.07 4.97
CA GLY A 59 7.86 -3.78 5.32
C GLY A 59 7.33 -3.25 6.65
N GLY A 60 6.02 -3.34 6.88
CA GLY A 60 5.39 -2.97 8.15
C GLY A 60 5.91 -3.80 9.32
N ALA A 61 5.99 -5.12 9.17
CA ALA A 61 6.54 -6.00 10.20
C ALA A 61 8.02 -5.70 10.48
N PHE A 62 8.83 -5.45 9.45
CA PHE A 62 10.24 -5.09 9.61
C PHE A 62 10.42 -3.82 10.45
N ILE A 63 9.64 -2.77 10.16
CA ILE A 63 9.63 -1.51 10.92
C ILE A 63 9.28 -1.77 12.39
N ILE A 64 8.21 -2.55 12.64
CA ILE A 64 7.72 -2.82 13.99
C ILE A 64 8.77 -3.57 14.82
N VAL A 65 9.36 -4.62 14.25
CA VAL A 65 10.37 -5.43 14.94
C VAL A 65 11.67 -4.65 15.14
N ARG A 66 12.09 -3.86 14.15
CA ARG A 66 13.37 -3.14 14.19
C ARG A 66 13.42 -2.04 15.25
N TRP A 67 12.27 -1.40 15.52
CA TRP A 67 12.15 -0.32 16.50
C TRP A 67 11.38 -0.70 17.76
N GLY A 68 10.97 -1.97 17.91
CA GLY A 68 10.30 -2.44 19.12
C GLY A 68 8.92 -1.82 19.35
N LEU A 69 8.20 -1.47 18.28
CA LEU A 69 6.91 -0.77 18.34
C LEU A 69 5.74 -1.65 18.81
N HIS A 70 6.01 -2.80 19.44
CA HIS A 70 4.99 -3.75 19.90
C HIS A 70 4.09 -3.15 20.99
N GLU A 71 4.64 -2.27 21.83
CA GLU A 71 3.88 -1.63 22.91
C GLU A 71 2.77 -0.69 22.37
N TRP A 72 2.93 -0.18 21.15
CA TRP A 72 1.98 0.72 20.51
C TRP A 72 0.66 0.03 20.15
N VAL A 73 0.59 -1.30 20.23
CA VAL A 73 -0.66 -2.06 20.09
C VAL A 73 -1.63 -1.77 21.23
N THR A 74 -1.14 -1.35 22.40
CA THR A 74 -1.98 -1.10 23.58
C THR A 74 -2.69 0.24 23.57
N ASP A 75 -2.28 1.15 22.68
CA ASP A 75 -2.87 2.48 22.53
C ASP A 75 -3.60 2.63 21.18
N ILE A 76 -4.71 3.36 21.18
CA ILE A 76 -5.52 3.54 19.97
C ILE A 76 -4.80 4.35 18.89
N TRP A 77 -4.01 5.36 19.28
CA TRP A 77 -3.21 6.14 18.34
C TRP A 77 -2.00 5.35 17.87
N GLY A 78 -1.40 4.57 18.75
CA GLY A 78 -0.37 3.59 18.41
C GLY A 78 -0.85 2.58 17.36
N MET A 79 -2.04 2.00 17.51
CA MET A 79 -2.62 1.09 16.52
C MET A 79 -2.88 1.76 15.16
N ILE A 80 -3.36 3.01 15.15
CA ILE A 80 -3.54 3.78 13.91
C ILE A 80 -2.18 4.02 13.23
N ALA A 81 -1.15 4.38 13.99
CA ALA A 81 0.20 4.58 13.47
C ALA A 81 0.81 3.28 12.91
N LEU A 82 0.62 2.16 13.61
CA LEU A 82 1.03 0.83 13.15
C LEU A 82 0.34 0.48 11.82
N GLY A 83 -0.98 0.68 11.73
CA GLY A 83 -1.74 0.52 10.48
C GLY A 83 -1.22 1.43 9.36
N GLY A 84 -0.84 2.66 9.69
CA GLY A 84 -0.20 3.60 8.78
C GLY A 84 1.14 3.10 8.23
N PHE A 85 1.99 2.49 9.06
CA PHE A 85 3.24 1.89 8.61
C PHE A 85 3.03 0.76 7.61
N PHE A 86 2.09 -0.14 7.89
CA PHE A 86 1.71 -1.18 6.93
C PHE A 86 1.26 -0.54 5.61
N PHE A 87 0.40 0.47 5.66
CA PHE A 87 -0.11 1.12 4.45
C PHE A 87 1.00 1.78 3.61
N VAL A 88 1.85 2.60 4.25
CA VAL A 88 2.93 3.32 3.57
C VAL A 88 3.95 2.35 2.98
N CYS A 89 4.26 1.24 3.65
CA CYS A 89 5.16 0.21 3.11
C CYS A 89 4.59 -0.55 1.90
N GLY A 90 3.28 -0.55 1.69
CA GLY A 90 2.65 -1.18 0.53
C GLY A 90 2.84 -0.38 -0.77
N LEU A 91 2.80 0.96 -0.69
CA LEU A 91 2.85 1.85 -1.85
C LEU A 91 4.17 1.75 -2.66
N PRO A 92 5.36 1.63 -2.05
CA PRO A 92 6.60 1.38 -2.77
C PRO A 92 6.58 0.06 -3.55
N GLY A 93 6.04 -1.01 -2.97
CA GLY A 93 5.93 -2.30 -3.65
C GLY A 93 5.06 -2.20 -4.91
N TRP A 94 3.90 -1.56 -4.78
CA TRP A 94 3.02 -1.26 -5.91
C TRP A 94 3.74 -0.47 -7.01
N ALA A 95 4.43 0.60 -6.64
CA ALA A 95 5.11 1.48 -7.60
C ALA A 95 6.16 0.72 -8.40
N ILE A 96 6.97 -0.11 -7.72
CA ILE A 96 8.00 -0.94 -8.34
C ILE A 96 7.39 -1.91 -9.34
N VAL A 97 6.36 -2.68 -8.95
CA VAL A 97 5.72 -3.65 -9.84
C VAL A 97 5.08 -2.96 -11.04
N ARG A 98 4.46 -1.78 -10.84
CA ARG A 98 3.91 -0.99 -11.95
C ARG A 98 4.98 -0.46 -12.88
N TRP A 99 6.13 -0.02 -12.36
CA TRP A 99 7.26 0.38 -13.20
C TRP A 99 7.80 -0.80 -14.00
N THR A 100 7.90 -1.98 -13.38
CA THR A 100 8.33 -3.21 -14.06
C THR A 100 7.38 -3.59 -15.20
N PHE A 101 6.06 -3.62 -14.97
CA PHE A 101 5.11 -3.91 -16.04
C PHE A 101 5.15 -2.86 -17.16
N ASN A 102 5.21 -1.58 -16.80
CA ASN A 102 5.35 -0.50 -17.79
C ASN A 102 6.68 -0.59 -18.59
N PHE A 103 7.74 -1.16 -18.01
CA PHE A 103 8.98 -1.44 -18.72
C PHE A 103 8.83 -2.64 -19.66
N ILE A 104 8.21 -3.73 -19.22
CA ILE A 104 7.96 -4.92 -20.03
C ILE A 104 7.11 -4.57 -21.25
N ASP A 105 6.02 -3.83 -21.07
CA ASP A 105 5.14 -3.37 -22.17
C ASP A 105 5.90 -2.53 -23.21
N ARG A 106 6.88 -1.73 -22.79
CA ARG A 106 7.70 -0.91 -23.73
C ARG A 106 8.67 -1.77 -24.56
N GLN A 107 8.92 -2.99 -24.12
CA GLN A 107 9.83 -3.95 -24.73
C GLN A 107 9.07 -5.06 -25.47
N GLU A 108 7.76 -5.22 -25.26
CA GLU A 108 6.92 -6.19 -25.96
C GLU A 108 6.95 -5.92 -27.48
N GLY A 109 7.34 -6.93 -28.25
CA GLY A 109 7.53 -6.85 -29.69
C GLY A 109 8.95 -6.54 -30.16
N LYS A 110 9.86 -6.19 -29.25
CA LYS A 110 11.31 -6.07 -29.54
C LYS A 110 12.00 -7.38 -29.21
N THR A 111 13.00 -7.76 -30.00
CA THR A 111 13.79 -8.97 -29.68
C THR A 111 14.62 -8.69 -28.43
N ILE A 112 14.88 -9.69 -27.56
CA ILE A 112 15.74 -9.53 -26.34
C ILE A 112 17.06 -8.80 -26.64
N VAL A 113 17.61 -8.96 -27.83
CA VAL A 113 18.83 -8.29 -28.30
C VAL A 113 18.65 -6.77 -28.49
N GLU A 114 17.48 -6.31 -28.95
CA GLU A 114 17.14 -4.88 -29.05
C GLU A 114 16.92 -4.26 -27.67
N VAL A 115 16.26 -4.99 -26.77
CA VAL A 115 16.10 -4.59 -25.36
C VAL A 115 17.46 -4.34 -24.70
N ILE A 116 18.41 -5.27 -24.88
CA ILE A 116 19.78 -5.15 -24.34
C ILE A 116 20.54 -3.98 -24.99
N LYS A 117 20.38 -3.74 -26.30
CA LYS A 117 20.99 -2.59 -26.97
C LYS A 117 20.44 -1.26 -26.44
N GLU A 118 19.14 -1.14 -26.22
CA GLU A 118 18.52 0.06 -25.66
C GLU A 118 18.96 0.31 -24.22
N VAL A 119 19.00 -0.73 -23.37
CA VAL A 119 19.49 -0.61 -21.99
C VAL A 119 20.97 -0.21 -21.96
N LYS A 120 21.80 -0.79 -22.83
CA LYS A 120 23.23 -0.46 -22.91
C LYS A 120 23.46 0.95 -23.45
N LYS A 121 22.61 1.43 -24.37
CA LYS A 121 22.61 2.80 -24.87
C LYS A 121 22.18 3.80 -23.79
N ALA A 122 21.06 3.54 -23.12
CA ALA A 122 20.60 4.36 -22.00
C ALA A 122 21.64 4.41 -20.86
N ARG A 123 22.34 3.29 -20.58
CA ARG A 123 23.45 3.27 -19.62
C ARG A 123 24.61 4.17 -20.04
N LYS A 124 24.95 4.21 -21.33
CA LYS A 124 25.99 5.11 -21.87
C LYS A 124 25.57 6.57 -21.77
N ASP A 125 24.33 6.87 -22.14
CA ASP A 125 23.77 8.22 -22.05
C ASP A 125 23.75 8.73 -20.59
N ILE A 126 23.48 7.86 -19.61
CA ILE A 126 23.56 8.17 -18.17
C ILE A 126 25.02 8.33 -17.68
N GLN A 127 25.96 7.60 -18.29
CA GLN A 127 27.39 7.72 -18.00
C GLN A 127 28.07 8.94 -18.67
N GLY A 128 27.35 9.68 -19.51
CA GLY A 128 27.84 10.92 -20.11
C GLY A 128 28.92 10.72 -21.18
N GLU A 129 28.87 9.61 -21.94
CA GLU A 129 29.63 9.44 -23.19
C GLU A 129 28.77 9.67 -24.43
#